data_AF-A0A6J2KSA8-F1
#
_entry.id   AF-A0A6J2KSA8-F1
#
_cell.length_a   1.000
_cell.length_b   1.000
_cell.length_c   1.000
_cell.angle_alpha   90.00
_cell.angle_beta   90.00
_cell.angle_gamma   90.00
#
_symmetry.space_group_name_H-M   'P 1'
#
loop_
_entity.id
_entity.type
_entity.pdbx_description
1 polymer ?
#
loop_
_entity_poly.entity_id
_entity_poly.type
_entity_poly.pdbx_seq_one_letter_code
_entity_poly.pdbx_strand_id
1 'polypeptide(L)'
;MIPKLNRNAILVGKVHSCCLVCGNYFPTEKDANRHISKKGHKKNLEANGFVEEFINDHIREVKNGFFCEYCNKYISGPTKIRLHILENTHINNKGIRNLERVGNNIVAFKNVTIAKAAWHGIVGHTCLICNIKFGDMEIHISTKEHLFKLVQTEVKFATHKGLYRTMKENSVHCLTCNEVIKTATQIFVSLHFSHPKHKQKYQQLERRDAEPNVRVESPVLQLDKTGDEDTSDDGNQEGEGQYLDVAQGYSYEEPLLVCDSKDSQEHVVKREPLHQFVNTIFVIEHYSAANKDVVINRRIVVNVFSFYLVTNTDTLKCQACEFELTFDQIDAHKATVRHEAAMKEIPVIVIDSVENEFIREVRPEEYHCGFCNIIIPGLDAIVEHLKTLVHKKAKNSASWRLQRHLLRKRLSEFSLND
;
A
#
# COMPACT_ATOMS: atom_id res chain seq x y z
N MET A 1 -21.79 -11.41 -9.03
CA MET A 1 -22.73 -10.91 -10.06
C MET A 1 -23.16 -9.47 -9.75
N ILE A 2 -23.04 -8.51 -10.69
CA ILE A 2 -23.58 -7.15 -10.49
C ILE A 2 -25.11 -7.22 -10.51
N PRO A 3 -25.85 -6.53 -9.60
CA PRO A 3 -27.30 -6.52 -9.62
C PRO A 3 -27.87 -6.14 -10.98
N LYS A 4 -28.95 -6.81 -11.39
CA LYS A 4 -29.60 -6.62 -12.69
C LYS A 4 -29.97 -5.15 -12.94
N LEU A 5 -30.53 -4.49 -11.94
CA LEU A 5 -30.97 -3.09 -12.04
C LEU A 5 -29.77 -2.15 -12.29
N ASN A 6 -28.67 -2.32 -11.57
CA ASN A 6 -27.46 -1.51 -11.76
C ASN A 6 -26.91 -1.64 -13.19
N ARG A 7 -26.87 -2.86 -13.76
CA ARG A 7 -26.44 -3.08 -15.16
C ARG A 7 -27.30 -2.36 -16.20
N ASN A 8 -28.49 -1.93 -15.80
CA ASN A 8 -29.44 -1.19 -16.63
C ASN A 8 -29.53 0.29 -16.21
N ALA A 9 -28.45 0.84 -15.63
CA ALA A 9 -28.34 2.23 -15.19
C ALA A 9 -29.46 2.68 -14.24
N ILE A 10 -29.95 1.76 -13.40
CA ILE A 10 -30.90 2.07 -12.34
C ILE A 10 -30.12 2.30 -11.05
N LEU A 11 -30.21 3.51 -10.52
CA LEU A 11 -29.78 3.86 -9.16
C LEU A 11 -30.85 3.36 -8.18
N VAL A 12 -30.47 2.45 -7.29
CA VAL A 12 -31.38 1.84 -6.31
C VAL A 12 -31.19 2.50 -4.95
N GLY A 13 -32.20 3.16 -4.43
CA GLY A 13 -32.25 3.66 -3.04
C GLY A 13 -32.85 2.64 -2.09
N LYS A 14 -33.06 3.04 -0.81
CA LYS A 14 -33.66 2.18 0.22
C LYS A 14 -35.11 1.78 -0.11
N VAL A 15 -35.88 2.71 -0.68
CA VAL A 15 -37.32 2.52 -0.97
C VAL A 15 -37.62 2.66 -2.46
N HIS A 16 -36.89 3.53 -3.15
CA HIS A 16 -37.20 3.94 -4.51
C HIS A 16 -35.99 3.81 -5.42
N SER A 17 -36.23 3.82 -6.73
CA SER A 17 -35.14 3.76 -7.72
C SER A 17 -35.33 4.75 -8.84
N CYS A 18 -34.24 5.10 -9.52
CA CYS A 18 -34.25 6.05 -10.62
C CYS A 18 -33.43 5.51 -11.80
N CYS A 19 -33.97 5.58 -13.02
CA CYS A 19 -33.22 5.31 -14.23
C CYS A 19 -32.41 6.55 -14.64
N LEU A 20 -31.09 6.46 -14.62
CA LEU A 20 -30.20 7.59 -14.89
C LEU A 20 -30.09 7.94 -16.38
N VAL A 21 -30.35 6.98 -17.28
CA VAL A 21 -30.36 7.23 -18.74
C VAL A 21 -31.71 7.71 -19.25
N CYS A 22 -32.80 7.44 -18.52
CA CYS A 22 -34.15 7.90 -18.90
C CYS A 22 -34.58 9.15 -18.10
N GLY A 23 -34.18 9.26 -16.84
CA GLY A 23 -34.65 10.28 -15.89
C GLY A 23 -35.93 9.89 -15.15
N ASN A 24 -36.28 8.61 -15.12
CA ASN A 24 -37.56 8.12 -14.59
C ASN A 24 -37.41 7.60 -13.17
N TYR A 25 -38.35 7.95 -12.30
CA TYR A 25 -38.44 7.45 -10.92
C TYR A 25 -39.40 6.27 -10.80
N PHE A 26 -39.09 5.32 -9.91
CA PHE A 26 -39.87 4.11 -9.67
C PHE A 26 -40.09 3.88 -8.17
N PRO A 27 -41.35 3.77 -7.73
CA PRO A 27 -41.68 3.46 -6.34
C PRO A 27 -41.32 2.02 -5.93
N THR A 28 -41.28 1.08 -6.89
CA THR A 28 -41.04 -0.34 -6.62
C THR A 28 -40.02 -0.95 -7.59
N GLU A 29 -39.35 -2.01 -7.15
CA GLU A 29 -38.47 -2.81 -8.01
C GLU A 29 -39.23 -3.46 -9.19
N LYS A 30 -40.51 -3.79 -9.02
CA LYS A 30 -41.34 -4.34 -10.11
C LYS A 30 -41.51 -3.33 -11.24
N ASP A 31 -41.73 -2.05 -10.91
CA ASP A 31 -41.87 -0.98 -11.89
C ASP A 31 -40.55 -0.72 -12.63
N ALA A 32 -39.42 -0.72 -11.90
CA ALA A 32 -38.09 -0.62 -12.50
C ALA A 32 -37.80 -1.78 -13.46
N ASN A 33 -38.12 -3.03 -13.06
CA ASN A 33 -37.96 -4.21 -13.92
C ASN A 33 -38.82 -4.14 -15.20
N ARG A 34 -40.06 -3.65 -15.09
CA ARG A 34 -40.92 -3.40 -16.25
C ARG A 34 -40.34 -2.31 -17.16
N HIS A 35 -39.76 -1.26 -16.57
CA HIS A 35 -39.13 -0.18 -17.33
C HIS A 35 -37.92 -0.65 -18.15
N ILE A 36 -36.98 -1.39 -17.55
CA ILE A 36 -35.75 -1.83 -18.24
C ILE A 36 -36.03 -2.79 -19.41
N SER A 37 -37.22 -3.42 -19.42
CA SER A 37 -37.66 -4.31 -20.50
C SER A 37 -38.17 -3.54 -21.74
N LYS A 38 -38.47 -2.24 -21.62
CA LYS A 38 -39.02 -1.43 -22.72
C LYS A 38 -37.95 -1.14 -23.79
N LYS A 39 -38.33 -1.18 -25.07
CA LYS A 39 -37.44 -0.85 -26.20
C LYS A 39 -36.79 0.54 -26.07
N GLY A 40 -37.56 1.53 -25.62
CA GLY A 40 -37.06 2.89 -25.40
C GLY A 40 -35.94 2.97 -24.36
N HIS A 41 -36.02 2.18 -23.28
CA HIS A 41 -34.95 2.11 -22.30
C HIS A 41 -33.68 1.50 -22.89
N LYS A 42 -33.79 0.36 -23.60
CA LYS A 42 -32.64 -0.32 -24.23
C LYS A 42 -31.88 0.61 -25.18
N LYS A 43 -32.61 1.36 -26.03
CA LYS A 43 -32.02 2.35 -26.93
C LYS A 43 -31.26 3.45 -26.17
N ASN A 44 -31.82 3.96 -25.07
CA ASN A 44 -31.15 4.97 -24.25
C ASN A 44 -29.91 4.39 -23.54
N LEU A 45 -29.98 3.14 -23.07
CA LEU A 45 -28.85 2.47 -22.42
C LEU A 45 -27.70 2.20 -23.40
N GLU A 46 -28.00 1.80 -24.63
CA GLU A 46 -27.00 1.59 -25.69
C GLU A 46 -26.34 2.91 -26.11
N ALA A 47 -27.10 4.00 -26.20
CA ALA A 47 -26.56 5.33 -26.49
C ALA A 47 -25.67 5.90 -25.37
N ASN A 48 -25.76 5.35 -24.16
CA ASN A 48 -25.04 5.81 -22.97
C ASN A 48 -24.05 4.72 -22.52
N GLY A 49 -22.93 4.67 -23.24
CA GLY A 49 -21.90 3.64 -23.10
C GLY A 49 -21.06 3.73 -21.83
N PHE A 50 -20.09 2.82 -21.71
CA PHE A 50 -19.06 2.90 -20.69
C PHE A 50 -17.99 3.92 -21.08
N VAL A 51 -17.46 4.63 -20.09
CA VAL A 51 -16.31 5.52 -20.28
C VAL A 51 -15.08 4.68 -20.54
N GLU A 52 -14.42 4.87 -21.68
CA GLU A 52 -13.30 4.04 -22.14
C GLU A 52 -12.17 3.93 -21.10
N GLU A 53 -11.77 5.06 -20.51
CA GLU A 53 -10.75 5.11 -19.44
C GLU A 53 -11.09 4.21 -18.24
N PHE A 54 -12.40 4.01 -17.96
CA PHE A 54 -12.91 3.33 -16.77
C PHE A 54 -13.76 2.12 -17.10
N ILE A 55 -13.59 1.53 -18.29
CA ILE A 55 -14.42 0.40 -18.75
C ILE A 55 -14.32 -0.80 -17.79
N ASN A 56 -13.12 -1.06 -17.27
CA ASN A 56 -12.84 -2.12 -16.30
C ASN A 56 -13.42 -1.84 -14.90
N ASP A 57 -13.93 -0.64 -14.67
CA ASP A 57 -14.56 -0.21 -13.43
C ASP A 57 -16.09 -0.11 -13.56
N HIS A 58 -16.64 -0.51 -14.72
CA HIS A 58 -18.07 -0.45 -15.03
C HIS A 58 -18.66 0.93 -14.75
N ILE A 59 -17.95 1.97 -15.18
CA ILE A 59 -18.40 3.36 -15.10
C ILE A 59 -19.10 3.73 -16.39
N ARG A 60 -20.41 3.94 -16.30
CA ARG A 60 -21.28 4.29 -17.40
C ARG A 60 -21.53 5.79 -17.45
N GLU A 61 -21.51 6.37 -18.64
CA GLU A 61 -21.97 7.75 -18.84
C GLU A 61 -23.50 7.81 -18.76
N VAL A 62 -24.04 8.81 -18.09
CA VAL A 62 -25.49 9.02 -17.96
C VAL A 62 -25.79 10.50 -18.12
N LYS A 63 -27.05 10.87 -18.35
CA LYS A 63 -27.47 12.23 -18.76
C LYS A 63 -26.74 13.40 -18.10
N ASN A 64 -26.46 13.33 -16.78
CA ASN A 64 -25.85 14.43 -16.02
C ASN A 64 -24.55 14.04 -15.29
N GLY A 65 -23.93 12.92 -15.63
CA GLY A 65 -22.73 12.46 -14.94
C GLY A 65 -22.39 11.02 -15.24
N PHE A 66 -21.96 10.29 -14.23
CA PHE A 66 -21.46 8.92 -14.35
C PHE A 66 -22.08 8.01 -13.32
N PHE A 67 -22.19 6.73 -13.65
CA PHE A 67 -22.77 5.73 -12.77
C PHE A 67 -21.82 4.55 -12.62
N CYS A 68 -21.45 4.24 -11.38
CA CYS A 68 -20.70 3.02 -11.06
C CYS A 68 -21.67 1.87 -10.81
N GLU A 69 -21.70 0.89 -11.72
CA GLU A 69 -22.60 -0.26 -11.60
C GLU A 69 -22.21 -1.18 -10.42
N TYR A 70 -20.92 -1.24 -10.07
CA TYR A 70 -20.44 -2.02 -8.93
C TYR A 70 -20.91 -1.47 -7.59
N CYS A 71 -20.93 -0.14 -7.46
CA CYS A 71 -21.18 0.53 -6.19
C CYS A 71 -22.58 1.12 -6.07
N ASN A 72 -23.40 1.06 -7.14
CA ASN A 72 -24.70 1.74 -7.17
C ASN A 72 -24.57 3.22 -6.80
N LYS A 73 -23.58 3.91 -7.40
CA LYS A 73 -23.19 5.28 -7.02
C LYS A 73 -23.18 6.19 -8.24
N TYR A 74 -23.90 7.30 -8.13
CA TYR A 74 -23.83 8.40 -9.08
C TYR A 74 -22.63 9.31 -8.78
N ILE A 75 -21.95 9.75 -9.82
CA ILE A 75 -20.70 10.51 -9.74
C ILE A 75 -20.80 11.69 -10.70
N SER A 76 -20.57 12.91 -10.20
CA SER A 76 -20.82 14.15 -10.95
C SER A 76 -19.69 14.60 -11.88
N GLY A 77 -18.56 13.89 -11.94
CA GLY A 77 -17.46 14.32 -12.81
C GLY A 77 -16.26 13.35 -12.84
N PRO A 78 -15.39 13.43 -13.86
CA PRO A 78 -14.27 12.50 -14.07
C PRO A 78 -13.28 12.44 -12.90
N THR A 79 -12.93 13.59 -12.30
CA THR A 79 -12.03 13.62 -11.12
C THR A 79 -12.60 12.81 -9.96
N LYS A 80 -13.92 12.85 -9.76
CA LYS A 80 -14.58 12.06 -8.71
C LYS A 80 -14.64 10.58 -9.05
N ILE A 81 -14.65 10.21 -10.33
CA ILE A 81 -14.52 8.80 -10.77
C ILE A 81 -13.15 8.28 -10.38
N ARG A 82 -12.08 9.02 -10.73
CA ARG A 82 -10.69 8.64 -10.40
C ARG A 82 -10.48 8.46 -8.89
N LEU A 83 -11.11 9.30 -8.06
CA LEU A 83 -11.11 9.13 -6.61
C LEU A 83 -11.94 7.91 -6.17
N HIS A 84 -13.14 7.76 -6.73
CA HIS A 84 -14.07 6.68 -6.38
C HIS A 84 -13.49 5.29 -6.63
N ILE A 85 -12.83 5.07 -7.77
CA ILE A 85 -12.31 3.74 -8.14
C ILE A 85 -11.13 3.28 -7.24
N LEU A 86 -10.55 4.21 -6.47
CA LEU A 86 -9.51 3.94 -5.47
C LEU A 86 -10.10 3.69 -4.07
N GLU A 87 -11.40 3.93 -3.86
CA GLU A 87 -12.05 3.65 -2.58
C GLU A 87 -12.06 2.13 -2.31
N ASN A 88 -11.74 1.72 -1.09
CA ASN A 88 -11.76 0.29 -0.70
C ASN A 88 -13.12 -0.37 -0.95
N THR A 89 -14.22 0.39 -0.84
CA THR A 89 -15.57 -0.07 -1.16
C THR A 89 -15.70 -0.49 -2.61
N HIS A 90 -15.19 0.32 -3.55
CA HIS A 90 -15.16 -0.02 -4.97
C HIS A 90 -14.24 -1.19 -5.25
N ILE A 91 -13.02 -1.17 -4.71
CA ILE A 91 -12.04 -2.25 -4.86
C ILE A 91 -12.63 -3.59 -4.39
N ASN A 92 -13.32 -3.60 -3.25
CA ASN A 92 -13.99 -4.79 -2.73
C ASN A 92 -15.18 -5.21 -3.60
N ASN A 93 -16.07 -4.28 -3.97
CA ASN A 93 -17.22 -4.58 -4.82
C ASN A 93 -16.80 -5.18 -6.17
N LYS A 94 -15.79 -4.57 -6.81
CA LYS A 94 -15.16 -5.05 -8.04
C LYS A 94 -14.47 -6.40 -7.81
N GLY A 95 -13.73 -6.53 -6.72
CA GLY A 95 -12.98 -7.74 -6.36
C GLY A 95 -13.88 -8.97 -6.21
N ILE A 96 -14.94 -8.86 -5.41
CA ILE A 96 -15.94 -9.93 -5.19
C ILE A 96 -16.55 -10.38 -6.52
N ARG A 97 -16.74 -9.46 -7.48
CA ARG A 97 -17.33 -9.79 -8.78
C ARG A 97 -16.40 -10.60 -9.67
N ASN A 98 -15.09 -10.51 -9.42
CA ASN A 98 -14.07 -11.23 -10.15
C ASN A 98 -13.71 -12.58 -9.53
N LEU A 99 -14.30 -12.95 -8.39
CA LEU A 99 -14.16 -14.29 -7.83
C LEU A 99 -15.18 -15.23 -8.46
N GLU A 100 -14.69 -16.34 -9.00
CA GLU A 100 -15.51 -17.43 -9.52
C GLU A 100 -14.95 -18.79 -9.10
N ARG A 101 -15.81 -19.79 -9.02
CA ARG A 101 -15.38 -21.18 -8.82
C ARG A 101 -15.16 -21.82 -10.17
N VAL A 102 -13.98 -22.40 -10.36
CA VAL A 102 -13.59 -23.14 -11.57
C VAL A 102 -13.48 -24.61 -11.20
N GLY A 103 -14.39 -25.44 -11.70
CA GLY A 103 -14.47 -26.85 -11.29
C GLY A 103 -14.73 -27.01 -9.77
N ASN A 104 -14.29 -28.13 -9.20
CA ASN A 104 -14.66 -28.50 -7.82
C ASN A 104 -13.83 -27.81 -6.74
N ASN A 105 -12.58 -27.39 -7.01
CA ASN A 105 -11.63 -26.98 -5.95
C ASN A 105 -10.83 -25.71 -6.26
N ILE A 106 -11.05 -25.07 -7.41
CA ILE A 106 -10.27 -23.90 -7.82
C ILE A 106 -11.13 -22.66 -7.69
N VAL A 107 -10.57 -21.62 -7.04
CA VAL A 107 -11.13 -20.28 -7.11
C VAL A 107 -10.29 -19.50 -8.09
N ALA A 108 -10.93 -18.89 -9.08
CA ALA A 108 -10.26 -17.94 -9.94
C ALA A 108 -10.61 -16.50 -9.52
N PHE A 109 -9.62 -15.62 -9.66
CA PHE A 109 -9.77 -14.19 -9.49
C PHE A 109 -9.42 -13.52 -10.81
N LYS A 110 -10.42 -12.96 -11.52
CA LYS A 110 -10.26 -12.52 -12.92
C LYS A 110 -9.75 -13.66 -13.79
N ASN A 111 -8.60 -13.50 -14.43
CA ASN A 111 -7.95 -14.49 -15.27
C ASN A 111 -6.98 -15.38 -14.49
N VAL A 112 -6.71 -15.18 -13.18
CA VAL A 112 -5.75 -16.04 -12.45
C VAL A 112 -6.41 -17.17 -11.69
N THR A 113 -5.77 -18.34 -11.70
CA THR A 113 -6.14 -19.49 -10.87
C THR A 113 -5.44 -19.41 -9.51
N ILE A 114 -6.22 -19.41 -8.42
CA ILE A 114 -5.68 -19.45 -7.06
C ILE A 114 -5.41 -20.90 -6.66
N ALA A 115 -4.18 -21.17 -6.20
CA ALA A 115 -3.78 -22.51 -5.77
C ALA A 115 -4.65 -23.00 -4.61
N LYS A 116 -4.99 -24.30 -4.61
CA LYS A 116 -5.81 -24.93 -3.56
C LYS A 116 -5.24 -24.69 -2.15
N ALA A 117 -3.92 -24.85 -1.98
CA ALA A 117 -3.24 -24.58 -0.72
C ALA A 117 -3.44 -23.13 -0.27
N ALA A 118 -3.21 -22.15 -1.14
CA ALA A 118 -3.40 -20.74 -0.84
C ALA A 118 -4.86 -20.42 -0.49
N TRP A 119 -5.82 -20.93 -1.26
CA TRP A 119 -7.24 -20.72 -0.98
C TRP A 119 -7.64 -21.28 0.39
N HIS A 120 -7.11 -22.44 0.79
CA HIS A 120 -7.36 -23.04 2.09
C HIS A 120 -6.46 -22.49 3.22
N GLY A 121 -5.62 -21.48 2.95
CA GLY A 121 -4.76 -20.89 3.99
C GLY A 121 -3.61 -21.79 4.42
N ILE A 122 -3.16 -22.70 3.55
CA ILE A 122 -2.12 -23.68 3.83
C ILE A 122 -0.76 -23.17 3.38
N VAL A 123 0.17 -23.05 4.33
CA VAL A 123 1.57 -22.70 4.08
C VAL A 123 2.47 -23.74 4.76
N GLY A 124 3.12 -24.58 3.95
CA GLY A 124 3.82 -25.77 4.43
C GLY A 124 2.85 -26.73 5.14
N HIS A 125 3.20 -27.15 6.36
CA HIS A 125 2.37 -28.01 7.22
C HIS A 125 1.52 -27.23 8.23
N THR A 126 1.30 -25.93 7.99
CA THR A 126 0.52 -25.05 8.87
C THR A 126 -0.70 -24.51 8.15
N CYS A 127 -1.86 -24.58 8.81
CA CYS A 127 -3.07 -23.91 8.35
C CYS A 127 -3.21 -22.59 9.09
N LEU A 128 -3.12 -21.49 8.35
CA LEU A 128 -3.24 -20.13 8.87
C LEU A 128 -4.66 -19.82 9.35
N ILE A 129 -5.68 -20.38 8.69
CA ILE A 129 -7.10 -20.17 9.05
C ILE A 129 -7.44 -20.86 10.38
N CYS A 130 -6.97 -22.09 10.54
CA CYS A 130 -7.20 -22.87 11.74
C CYS A 130 -6.20 -22.55 12.86
N ASN A 131 -5.05 -21.98 12.50
CA ASN A 131 -3.87 -21.75 13.36
C ASN A 131 -3.35 -23.04 14.01
N ILE A 132 -3.21 -24.10 13.21
CA ILE A 132 -2.70 -25.40 13.67
C ILE A 132 -1.71 -25.98 12.66
N LYS A 133 -0.85 -26.87 13.14
CA LYS A 133 -0.12 -27.81 12.27
C LYS A 133 -1.01 -29.01 11.95
N PHE A 134 -0.84 -29.59 10.78
CA PHE A 134 -1.57 -30.78 10.35
C PHE A 134 -0.61 -31.77 9.67
N GLY A 135 -0.98 -33.05 9.65
CA GLY A 135 -0.21 -34.09 8.95
C GLY A 135 -0.55 -34.13 7.47
N ASP A 136 -1.80 -34.43 7.15
CA ASP A 136 -2.31 -34.53 5.79
C ASP A 136 -3.22 -33.35 5.44
N MET A 137 -2.93 -32.70 4.31
CA MET A 137 -3.65 -31.52 3.84
C MET A 137 -5.09 -31.86 3.44
N GLU A 138 -5.31 -32.95 2.72
CA GLU A 138 -6.63 -33.33 2.18
C GLU A 138 -7.58 -33.72 3.32
N ILE A 139 -7.09 -34.44 4.32
CA ILE A 139 -7.85 -34.72 5.53
C ILE A 139 -8.20 -33.41 6.24
N HIS A 140 -7.21 -32.55 6.50
CA HIS A 140 -7.43 -31.31 7.24
C HIS A 140 -8.46 -30.39 6.57
N ILE A 141 -8.32 -30.14 5.26
CA ILE A 141 -9.20 -29.20 4.55
C ILE A 141 -10.63 -29.71 4.33
N SER A 142 -10.86 -31.02 4.51
CA SER A 142 -12.18 -31.66 4.44
C SER A 142 -12.94 -31.62 5.78
N THR A 143 -12.26 -31.27 6.88
CA THR A 143 -12.90 -31.17 8.20
C THR A 143 -13.97 -30.07 8.25
N LYS A 144 -15.05 -30.32 8.99
CA LYS A 144 -16.15 -29.36 9.14
C LYS A 144 -15.65 -28.06 9.80
N GLU A 145 -14.74 -28.17 10.77
CA GLU A 145 -14.14 -27.02 11.45
C GLU A 145 -13.37 -26.12 10.49
N HIS A 146 -12.56 -26.71 9.61
CA HIS A 146 -11.80 -25.96 8.60
C HIS A 146 -12.74 -25.26 7.63
N LEU A 147 -13.71 -25.98 7.06
CA LEU A 147 -14.66 -25.43 6.09
C LEU A 147 -15.49 -24.29 6.69
N PHE A 148 -15.92 -24.42 7.95
CA PHE A 148 -16.65 -23.37 8.65
C PHE A 148 -15.80 -22.10 8.82
N LYS A 149 -14.55 -22.23 9.30
CA LYS A 149 -13.64 -21.09 9.45
C LYS A 149 -13.25 -20.49 8.10
N LEU A 150 -13.08 -21.30 7.06
CA LEU A 150 -12.76 -20.86 5.71
C LEU A 150 -13.84 -19.93 5.14
N VAL A 151 -15.12 -20.28 5.33
CA VAL A 151 -16.26 -19.46 4.88
C VAL A 151 -16.38 -18.15 5.66
N GLN A 152 -16.06 -18.16 6.97
CA GLN A 152 -16.11 -16.97 7.81
C GLN A 152 -14.91 -16.04 7.62
N THR A 153 -13.80 -16.54 7.08
CA THR A 153 -12.58 -15.73 6.92
C THR A 153 -12.71 -14.84 5.69
N GLU A 154 -12.81 -13.53 5.93
CA GLU A 154 -12.96 -12.53 4.88
C GLU A 154 -11.75 -12.51 3.93
N VAL A 155 -12.04 -12.50 2.62
CA VAL A 155 -11.06 -12.23 1.57
C VAL A 155 -11.15 -10.77 1.18
N LYS A 156 -10.02 -10.07 1.23
CA LYS A 156 -9.88 -8.66 0.91
C LYS A 156 -9.15 -8.48 -0.41
N PHE A 157 -9.40 -7.32 -1.03
CA PHE A 157 -8.87 -6.95 -2.32
C PHE A 157 -8.05 -5.67 -2.17
N ALA A 158 -6.91 -5.62 -2.86
CA ALA A 158 -6.08 -4.43 -2.91
C ALA A 158 -5.99 -3.90 -4.34
N THR A 159 -5.40 -2.71 -4.47
CA THR A 159 -4.93 -2.20 -5.75
C THR A 159 -3.91 -3.16 -6.39
N HIS A 160 -3.63 -2.98 -7.68
CA HIS A 160 -2.65 -3.80 -8.43
C HIS A 160 -2.95 -5.31 -8.45
N LYS A 161 -4.24 -5.68 -8.54
CA LYS A 161 -4.70 -7.08 -8.62
C LYS A 161 -4.39 -7.91 -7.36
N GLY A 162 -4.25 -7.26 -6.20
CA GLY A 162 -3.99 -7.95 -4.94
C GLY A 162 -5.21 -8.67 -4.35
N LEU A 163 -4.99 -9.89 -3.86
CA LEU A 163 -5.98 -10.73 -3.18
C LEU A 163 -5.36 -11.31 -1.90
N TYR A 164 -6.00 -11.08 -0.75
CA TYR A 164 -5.41 -11.46 0.53
C TYR A 164 -6.40 -11.73 1.66
N ARG A 165 -5.89 -12.28 2.76
CA ARG A 165 -6.60 -12.40 4.04
C ARG A 165 -5.80 -11.70 5.14
N THR A 166 -6.51 -11.07 6.07
CA THR A 166 -5.91 -10.60 7.33
C THR A 166 -5.84 -11.77 8.29
N MET A 167 -4.67 -12.03 8.85
CA MET A 167 -4.46 -13.07 9.83
C MET A 167 -4.31 -12.47 11.23
N LYS A 168 -4.24 -13.33 12.26
CA LYS A 168 -3.90 -12.90 13.62
C LYS A 168 -2.49 -12.27 13.64
N GLU A 169 -2.22 -11.45 14.65
CA GLU A 169 -0.92 -10.79 14.86
C GLU A 169 -0.53 -9.77 13.78
N ASN A 170 -1.52 -9.08 13.21
CA ASN A 170 -1.29 -8.03 12.22
C ASN A 170 -0.42 -8.54 11.05
N SER A 171 -0.72 -9.74 10.54
CA SER A 171 -0.08 -10.30 9.35
C SER A 171 -1.09 -10.48 8.22
N VAL A 172 -0.60 -10.53 6.98
CA VAL A 172 -1.45 -10.68 5.78
C VAL A 172 -0.99 -11.89 4.98
N HIS A 173 -1.94 -12.74 4.59
CA HIS A 173 -1.69 -13.86 3.69
C HIS A 173 -2.10 -13.49 2.26
N CYS A 174 -1.12 -13.39 1.36
CA CYS A 174 -1.35 -13.17 -0.06
C CYS A 174 -1.81 -14.47 -0.73
N LEU A 175 -2.99 -14.47 -1.34
CA LEU A 175 -3.57 -15.67 -1.97
C LEU A 175 -2.96 -15.97 -3.35
N THR A 176 -2.36 -14.96 -4.01
CA THR A 176 -1.67 -15.14 -5.29
C THR A 176 -0.31 -15.81 -5.11
N CYS A 177 0.50 -15.34 -4.15
CA CYS A 177 1.85 -15.85 -3.92
C CYS A 177 1.89 -17.01 -2.91
N ASN A 178 0.83 -17.20 -2.12
CA ASN A 178 0.80 -18.04 -0.93
C ASN A 178 1.85 -17.65 0.14
N GLU A 179 2.12 -16.36 0.27
CA GLU A 179 3.13 -15.81 1.18
C GLU A 179 2.49 -15.07 2.36
N VAL A 180 3.17 -15.10 3.51
CA VAL A 180 2.75 -14.38 4.72
C VAL A 180 3.60 -13.12 4.90
N ILE A 181 2.95 -11.98 4.87
CA ILE A 181 3.53 -10.66 5.10
C ILE A 181 3.42 -10.38 6.60
N LYS A 182 4.55 -10.48 7.31
CA LYS A 182 4.67 -10.21 8.74
C LYS A 182 4.76 -8.70 8.99
N THR A 183 3.68 -7.97 8.69
CA THR A 183 3.30 -6.61 9.12
C THR A 183 2.19 -6.11 8.18
N ALA A 184 0.94 -6.14 8.63
CA ALA A 184 -0.27 -5.87 7.85
C ALA A 184 -0.62 -4.38 7.79
N THR A 185 0.38 -3.49 7.83
CA THR A 185 0.09 -2.10 7.47
C THR A 185 -0.24 -2.05 5.98
N GLN A 186 -1.23 -1.23 5.61
CA GLN A 186 -1.69 -1.13 4.22
C GLN A 186 -0.55 -0.79 3.24
N ILE A 187 0.54 -0.18 3.73
CA ILE A 187 1.75 0.14 2.98
C ILE A 187 2.49 -1.14 2.57
N PHE A 188 2.84 -2.04 3.49
CA PHE A 188 3.54 -3.28 3.13
C PHE A 188 2.68 -4.19 2.25
N VAL A 189 1.37 -4.17 2.46
CA VAL A 189 0.41 -4.87 1.59
C VAL A 189 0.45 -4.28 0.17
N SER A 190 0.43 -2.95 0.03
CA SER A 190 0.49 -2.28 -1.28
C SER A 190 1.87 -2.42 -1.96
N LEU A 191 2.96 -2.37 -1.18
CA LEU A 191 4.32 -2.61 -1.65
C LEU A 191 4.46 -4.05 -2.16
N HIS A 192 3.92 -5.04 -1.44
CA HIS A 192 3.92 -6.42 -1.93
C HIS A 192 3.21 -6.55 -3.29
N PHE A 193 2.02 -5.96 -3.45
CA PHE A 193 1.27 -6.06 -4.71
C PHE A 193 1.86 -5.27 -5.88
N SER A 194 2.62 -4.21 -5.59
CA SER A 194 3.37 -3.47 -6.62
C SER A 194 4.75 -4.07 -6.91
N HIS A 195 5.23 -5.00 -6.09
CA HIS A 195 6.55 -5.60 -6.24
C HIS A 195 6.66 -6.43 -7.54
N PRO A 196 7.78 -6.35 -8.29
CA PRO A 196 7.97 -7.10 -9.54
C PRO A 196 7.77 -8.61 -9.41
N LYS A 197 8.23 -9.21 -8.30
CA LYS A 197 8.00 -10.64 -8.00
C LYS A 197 6.51 -11.00 -7.95
N HIS A 198 5.68 -10.17 -7.33
CA HIS A 198 4.24 -10.40 -7.29
C HIS A 198 3.66 -10.31 -8.70
N LYS A 199 4.04 -9.28 -9.48
CA LYS A 199 3.60 -9.11 -10.87
C LYS A 199 3.97 -10.32 -11.75
N GLN A 200 5.20 -10.81 -11.63
CA GLN A 200 5.67 -11.98 -12.36
C GLN A 200 4.90 -13.24 -11.96
N LYS A 201 4.69 -13.46 -10.65
CA LYS A 201 3.89 -14.59 -10.16
C LYS A 201 2.44 -14.52 -10.65
N TYR A 202 1.85 -13.33 -10.63
CA TYR A 202 0.51 -13.10 -11.15
C TYR A 202 0.42 -13.49 -12.63
N GLN A 203 1.36 -13.01 -13.46
CA GLN A 203 1.42 -13.33 -14.90
C GLN A 203 1.59 -14.83 -15.17
N GLN A 204 2.37 -15.54 -14.36
CA GLN A 204 2.51 -17.00 -14.48
C GLN A 204 1.20 -17.76 -14.19
N LEU A 205 0.34 -17.20 -13.36
CA LEU A 205 -0.95 -17.79 -12.98
C LEU A 205 -2.10 -17.34 -13.88
N GLU A 206 -1.88 -16.39 -14.80
CA GLU A 206 -2.89 -15.93 -15.74
C GLU A 206 -3.26 -17.11 -16.67
N ARG A 207 -4.54 -17.48 -16.64
CA ARG A 207 -5.14 -18.39 -17.61
C ARG A 207 -4.91 -17.76 -18.98
N ARG A 208 -4.11 -18.40 -19.82
CA ARG A 208 -4.15 -18.16 -21.26
C ARG A 208 -5.56 -18.55 -21.67
N ASP A 209 -6.30 -17.64 -22.31
CA ASP A 209 -7.60 -17.98 -22.86
C ASP A 209 -7.45 -19.27 -23.68
N ALA A 210 -8.32 -20.25 -23.40
CA ALA A 210 -8.34 -21.48 -24.14
C ALA A 210 -8.66 -21.16 -25.60
N GLU A 211 -7.65 -21.25 -26.47
CA GLU A 211 -7.90 -21.52 -27.89
C GLU A 211 -8.71 -22.83 -27.99
N PRO A 212 -9.64 -22.91 -28.96
CA PRO A 212 -10.55 -24.06 -29.06
C PRO A 212 -9.78 -25.34 -29.40
N ASN A 213 -10.00 -26.37 -28.57
CA ASN A 213 -9.72 -27.80 -28.79
C ASN A 213 -8.99 -28.19 -30.10
N VAL A 214 -7.73 -28.62 -29.98
CA VAL A 214 -7.19 -29.71 -30.80
C VAL A 214 -6.57 -30.75 -29.85
N ARG A 215 -6.93 -32.00 -30.10
CA ARG A 215 -6.77 -33.17 -29.23
C ARG A 215 -5.55 -33.99 -29.69
N VAL A 216 -4.72 -34.37 -28.71
CA VAL A 216 -3.79 -35.54 -28.63
C VAL A 216 -2.63 -35.51 -29.66
N GLU A 217 -1.35 -35.81 -29.38
CA GLU A 217 -0.76 -36.89 -28.57
C GLU A 217 0.64 -36.53 -28.00
N SER A 218 0.97 -37.12 -26.85
CA SER A 218 2.34 -37.46 -26.39
C SER A 218 2.59 -38.92 -26.75
N PRO A 219 3.83 -39.49 -26.78
CA PRO A 219 5.00 -39.11 -25.96
C PRO A 219 6.36 -39.29 -26.68
N VAL A 220 7.48 -39.04 -25.98
CA VAL A 220 8.51 -40.06 -25.65
C VAL A 220 9.69 -39.39 -24.92
N LEU A 221 9.97 -39.92 -23.73
CA LEU A 221 11.21 -39.77 -22.95
C LEU A 221 12.40 -40.39 -23.69
N GLN A 222 13.57 -39.76 -23.61
CA GLN A 222 14.83 -40.49 -23.45
C GLN A 222 15.75 -39.77 -22.46
N LEU A 223 16.01 -40.46 -21.35
CA LEU A 223 17.17 -40.29 -20.47
C LEU A 223 18.40 -40.91 -21.13
N ASP A 224 19.59 -40.31 -20.92
CA ASP A 224 20.72 -40.92 -20.19
C ASP A 224 21.94 -39.97 -20.26
N LYS A 225 22.57 -39.62 -19.11
CA LYS A 225 23.86 -40.13 -18.57
C LYS A 225 25.06 -39.66 -19.42
N THR A 226 26.22 -39.21 -18.92
CA THR A 226 27.02 -39.51 -17.71
C THR A 226 28.29 -38.65 -17.78
N GLY A 227 29.02 -38.49 -16.66
CA GLY A 227 30.50 -38.59 -16.66
C GLY A 227 31.30 -37.30 -16.44
N ASP A 228 31.62 -37.05 -15.17
CA ASP A 228 32.96 -37.02 -14.56
C ASP A 228 34.12 -36.12 -15.06
N GLU A 229 34.62 -35.37 -14.06
CA GLU A 229 36.02 -35.22 -13.60
C GLU A 229 37.05 -34.34 -14.33
N ASP A 230 37.53 -33.37 -13.54
CA ASP A 230 38.92 -33.13 -13.14
C ASP A 230 39.84 -32.12 -13.84
N THR A 231 40.75 -31.63 -12.97
CA THR A 231 42.03 -30.89 -13.15
C THR A 231 41.91 -29.35 -13.13
N SER A 232 42.30 -28.68 -12.02
CA SER A 232 43.65 -28.16 -11.65
C SER A 232 44.04 -26.94 -12.52
N ASP A 233 44.79 -25.92 -12.13
CA ASP A 233 45.73 -25.63 -11.04
C ASP A 233 46.03 -24.10 -11.09
N ASP A 234 46.76 -23.59 -10.09
CA ASP A 234 47.56 -22.35 -10.05
C ASP A 234 46.82 -20.98 -10.10
N GLY A 235 47.10 -19.98 -9.26
CA GLY A 235 48.23 -19.75 -8.37
C GLY A 235 48.68 -18.27 -8.48
N ASN A 236 49.00 -17.66 -7.34
CA ASN A 236 49.71 -16.37 -7.15
C ASN A 236 48.94 -15.06 -7.50
N GLN A 237 49.10 -13.92 -6.83
CA GLN A 237 50.07 -13.47 -5.83
C GLN A 237 49.61 -12.13 -5.18
N GLU A 238 50.26 -11.80 -4.06
CA GLU A 238 50.07 -10.68 -3.14
C GLU A 238 50.57 -9.32 -3.67
N GLY A 239 50.21 -8.25 -2.96
CA GLY A 239 50.80 -6.92 -3.11
C GLY A 239 50.24 -5.89 -2.13
N GLU A 240 50.79 -5.85 -0.91
CA GLU A 240 50.61 -4.77 0.07
C GLU A 240 51.38 -3.50 -0.32
N GLY A 241 50.96 -2.35 0.22
CA GLY A 241 51.71 -1.09 0.16
C GLY A 241 51.08 0.00 1.03
N GLN A 242 51.52 0.07 2.29
CA GLN A 242 51.30 1.18 3.24
C GLN A 242 52.18 2.39 2.90
N TYR A 243 51.73 3.61 3.22
CA TYR A 243 52.62 4.70 3.67
C TYR A 243 51.84 5.67 4.58
N LEU A 244 52.45 5.95 5.75
CA LEU A 244 52.10 6.92 6.80
C LEU A 244 53.26 7.93 6.87
N ASP A 245 52.98 9.23 7.02
CA ASP A 245 53.31 10.03 8.23
C ASP A 245 53.25 11.58 8.03
N VAL A 246 52.42 12.22 8.86
CA VAL A 246 52.69 13.26 9.90
C VAL A 246 53.59 14.48 9.60
N ALA A 247 53.09 15.71 9.85
CA ALA A 247 53.45 16.57 11.03
C ALA A 247 53.16 18.10 10.91
N GLN A 248 52.49 18.65 11.94
CA GLN A 248 52.71 19.93 12.68
C GLN A 248 52.51 21.30 11.95
N GLY A 249 51.92 22.37 12.50
CA GLY A 249 51.42 22.75 13.84
C GLY A 249 51.85 24.22 14.15
N TYR A 250 50.98 25.10 14.69
CA TYR A 250 51.35 26.28 15.52
C TYR A 250 50.14 26.85 16.30
N SER A 251 50.42 27.24 17.55
CA SER A 251 49.61 27.68 18.69
C SER A 251 49.44 29.20 18.83
N TYR A 252 48.47 29.72 19.61
CA TYR A 252 48.59 30.88 20.54
C TYR A 252 47.44 30.88 21.60
N GLU A 253 47.72 31.30 22.85
CA GLU A 253 46.85 31.25 24.06
C GLU A 253 46.16 32.60 24.45
N GLU A 254 44.91 32.51 24.93
CA GLU A 254 44.13 33.17 26.05
C GLU A 254 44.13 34.71 26.33
N PRO A 255 43.02 35.33 26.87
CA PRO A 255 42.44 34.99 28.20
C PRO A 255 40.91 35.12 28.45
N LEU A 256 40.44 34.24 29.35
CA LEU A 256 39.37 34.31 30.37
C LEU A 256 38.28 35.41 30.30
N LEU A 257 37.04 34.96 30.09
CA LEU A 257 35.82 35.55 30.68
C LEU A 257 34.94 34.42 31.20
N VAL A 258 34.93 34.26 32.52
CA VAL A 258 33.95 33.44 33.25
C VAL A 258 32.64 34.22 33.28
N CYS A 259 31.60 33.70 32.62
CA CYS A 259 30.23 33.96 33.00
C CYS A 259 29.39 32.70 32.80
N ASP A 260 28.99 32.16 33.96
CA ASP A 260 27.89 31.24 34.23
C ASP A 260 27.57 30.18 33.16
N SER A 261 27.99 28.96 33.50
CA SER A 261 27.40 27.71 33.03
C SER A 261 25.88 27.83 32.98
N LYS A 262 25.34 28.03 31.77
CA LYS A 262 23.97 27.64 31.47
C LYS A 262 23.95 26.13 31.54
N ASP A 263 23.54 25.66 32.70
CA ASP A 263 22.98 24.35 32.98
C ASP A 263 22.53 23.67 31.68
N SER A 264 23.37 22.79 31.12
CA SER A 264 23.00 21.96 30.00
C SER A 264 21.94 21.01 30.55
N GLN A 265 20.66 21.37 30.38
CA GLN A 265 19.56 20.49 30.70
C GLN A 265 19.81 19.19 29.93
N GLU A 266 20.26 18.18 30.65
CA GLU A 266 20.59 16.87 30.09
C GLU A 266 19.28 16.27 29.59
N HIS A 267 19.00 16.47 28.31
CA HIS A 267 17.82 15.91 27.67
C HIS A 267 18.01 14.40 27.65
N VAL A 268 17.15 13.67 28.35
CA VAL A 268 17.11 12.22 28.21
C VAL A 268 16.66 11.93 26.79
N VAL A 269 17.59 11.40 26.00
CA VAL A 269 17.38 11.04 24.60
C VAL A 269 17.32 9.54 24.46
N LYS A 270 16.22 9.03 23.93
CA LYS A 270 16.07 7.63 23.56
C LYS A 270 16.11 7.47 22.05
N ARG A 271 16.95 6.55 21.58
CA ARG A 271 16.98 6.07 20.20
C ARG A 271 16.04 4.88 20.06
N GLU A 272 14.96 5.06 19.32
CA GLU A 272 14.00 3.98 19.04
C GLU A 272 14.08 3.58 17.56
N PRO A 273 14.20 2.28 17.25
CA PRO A 273 14.05 1.82 15.87
C PRO A 273 12.71 2.28 15.28
N LEU A 274 12.70 2.68 14.00
CA LEU A 274 11.50 3.23 13.35
C LEU A 274 10.27 2.31 13.49
N HIS A 275 10.47 0.99 13.38
CA HIS A 275 9.41 0.00 13.50
C HIS A 275 8.83 -0.15 14.92
N GLN A 276 9.58 0.25 15.95
CA GLN A 276 9.09 0.28 17.34
C GLN A 276 8.37 1.59 17.66
N PHE A 277 8.87 2.71 17.12
CA PHE A 277 8.23 4.01 17.31
C PHE A 277 6.88 4.11 16.60
N VAL A 278 6.77 3.56 15.39
CA VAL A 278 5.57 3.68 14.54
C VAL A 278 4.55 2.58 14.86
N ASN A 279 3.57 2.92 15.71
CA ASN A 279 2.44 2.06 16.06
C ASN A 279 1.32 2.09 15.01
N THR A 280 1.02 3.27 14.45
CA THR A 280 0.02 3.41 13.39
C THR A 280 0.54 4.36 12.32
N ILE A 281 0.23 4.06 11.07
CA ILE A 281 0.64 4.89 9.93
C ILE A 281 -0.42 4.84 8.83
N PHE A 282 -0.80 6.00 8.29
CA PHE A 282 -1.68 6.09 7.13
C PHE A 282 -1.38 7.33 6.31
N VAL A 283 -1.72 7.31 5.03
CA VAL A 283 -1.49 8.43 4.12
C VAL A 283 -2.77 9.25 3.98
N ILE A 284 -2.65 10.58 4.01
CA ILE A 284 -3.73 11.51 3.70
C ILE A 284 -3.35 12.34 2.48
N GLU A 285 -4.32 12.56 1.59
CA GLU A 285 -4.13 13.31 0.36
C GLU A 285 -4.70 14.72 0.47
N HIS A 286 -3.97 15.69 -0.11
CA HIS A 286 -4.42 17.07 -0.29
C HIS A 286 -5.16 17.25 -1.63
N TYR A 287 -5.77 18.42 -1.82
CA TYR A 287 -6.48 18.76 -3.07
C TYR A 287 -5.63 18.64 -4.34
N SER A 288 -4.30 18.66 -4.21
CA SER A 288 -3.35 18.39 -5.29
C SER A 288 -2.74 16.99 -5.15
N ALA A 289 -2.87 16.16 -6.19
CA ALA A 289 -2.42 14.76 -6.23
C ALA A 289 -0.90 14.54 -5.97
N ALA A 290 -0.09 15.60 -6.04
CA ALA A 290 1.35 15.55 -5.82
C ALA A 290 1.79 15.66 -4.33
N ASN A 291 0.90 16.09 -3.42
CA ASN A 291 1.25 16.34 -2.02
C ASN A 291 0.51 15.37 -1.10
N LYS A 292 1.21 14.30 -0.71
CA LYS A 292 0.74 13.32 0.27
C LYS A 292 1.41 13.55 1.62
N ASP A 293 0.64 13.47 2.69
CA ASP A 293 1.19 13.41 4.04
C ASP A 293 1.07 12.00 4.60
N VAL A 294 2.03 11.65 5.45
CA VAL A 294 2.06 10.45 6.27
C VAL A 294 1.67 10.85 7.68
N VAL A 295 0.61 10.24 8.19
CA VAL A 295 0.16 10.39 9.57
C VAL A 295 0.72 9.23 10.38
N ILE A 296 1.51 9.54 11.40
CA ILE A 296 2.20 8.60 12.29
C ILE A 296 1.58 8.69 13.67
N ASN A 297 1.33 7.54 14.30
CA ASN A 297 0.77 7.42 15.65
C ASN A 297 -0.53 8.23 15.84
N ARG A 298 -1.30 8.40 14.77
CA ARG A 298 -2.54 9.20 14.68
C ARG A 298 -2.40 10.69 15.06
N ARG A 299 -1.18 11.21 15.22
CA ARG A 299 -0.95 12.55 15.80
C ARG A 299 0.18 13.33 15.13
N ILE A 300 1.20 12.65 14.64
CA ILE A 300 2.31 13.25 13.91
C ILE A 300 1.95 13.24 12.43
N VAL A 301 2.19 14.34 11.73
CA VAL A 301 1.87 14.46 10.30
C VAL A 301 3.08 15.05 9.60
N VAL A 302 3.65 14.30 8.66
CA VAL A 302 4.84 14.72 7.91
C VAL A 302 4.59 14.52 6.42
N ASN A 303 5.23 15.32 5.57
CA ASN A 303 5.14 15.12 4.13
C ASN A 303 5.75 13.77 3.74
N VAL A 304 5.26 13.14 2.67
CA VAL A 304 5.76 11.84 2.19
C VAL A 304 7.26 11.85 1.87
N PHE A 305 7.80 12.94 1.31
CA PHE A 305 9.24 13.06 1.08
C PHE A 305 10.01 13.08 2.38
N SER A 306 9.51 13.85 3.36
CA SER A 306 10.07 13.87 4.71
C SER A 306 10.10 12.49 5.33
N PHE A 307 9.00 11.73 5.27
CA PHE A 307 8.95 10.37 5.79
C PHE A 307 10.03 9.46 5.18
N TYR A 308 10.26 9.53 3.87
CA TYR A 308 11.29 8.74 3.18
C TYR A 308 12.68 9.39 3.16
N LEU A 309 12.92 10.41 4.00
CA LEU A 309 14.22 11.10 4.09
C LEU A 309 14.68 11.70 2.76
N VAL A 310 13.75 12.16 1.93
CA VAL A 310 14.05 12.89 0.69
C VAL A 310 13.93 14.39 0.98
N THR A 311 15.06 15.08 0.96
CA THR A 311 15.15 16.53 1.19
C THR A 311 15.41 17.27 -0.12
N ASN A 312 15.06 18.55 -0.17
CA ASN A 312 15.37 19.44 -1.29
C ASN A 312 16.02 20.70 -0.72
N THR A 313 17.36 20.75 -0.73
CA THR A 313 18.12 21.94 -0.32
C THR A 313 18.61 22.69 -1.57
N ASP A 314 19.26 21.96 -2.49
CA ASP A 314 19.68 22.44 -3.82
C ASP A 314 19.40 21.40 -4.91
N THR A 315 19.65 20.13 -4.59
CA THR A 315 19.24 18.94 -5.35
C THR A 315 18.31 18.07 -4.49
N LEU A 316 17.54 17.19 -5.12
CA LEU A 316 16.80 16.16 -4.40
C LEU A 316 17.79 15.10 -3.91
N LYS A 317 17.87 14.90 -2.61
CA LYS A 317 18.77 13.93 -1.99
C LYS A 317 18.00 13.02 -1.06
N CYS A 318 18.20 11.71 -1.19
CA CYS A 318 17.82 10.77 -0.14
C CYS A 318 18.91 10.76 0.93
N GLN A 319 18.57 11.25 2.12
CA GLN A 319 19.49 11.31 3.26
C GLN A 319 19.80 9.94 3.85
N ALA A 320 18.89 8.97 3.69
CA ALA A 320 19.12 7.59 4.13
C ALA A 320 20.12 6.84 3.25
N CYS A 321 20.07 7.06 1.93
CA CYS A 321 20.89 6.33 0.96
C CYS A 321 22.14 7.10 0.52
N GLU A 322 22.21 8.39 0.89
CA GLU A 322 23.22 9.35 0.43
C GLU A 322 23.30 9.45 -1.09
N PHE A 323 22.14 9.50 -1.71
CA PHE A 323 22.00 9.42 -3.16
C PHE A 323 21.20 10.62 -3.68
N GLU A 324 21.76 11.31 -4.67
CA GLU A 324 21.05 12.34 -5.41
C GLU A 324 20.05 11.71 -6.38
N LEU A 325 18.90 12.34 -6.49
CA LEU A 325 17.74 11.84 -7.21
C LEU A 325 17.19 12.92 -8.15
N THR A 326 16.50 12.48 -9.19
CA THR A 326 15.54 13.32 -9.90
C THR A 326 14.12 13.02 -9.43
N PHE A 327 13.15 13.90 -9.71
CA PHE A 327 11.77 13.72 -9.27
C PHE A 327 11.14 12.39 -9.73
N ASP A 328 11.46 11.95 -10.95
CA ASP A 328 10.99 10.70 -11.55
C ASP A 328 11.62 9.44 -10.93
N GLN A 329 12.80 9.58 -10.32
CA GLN A 329 13.49 8.47 -9.65
C GLN A 329 12.98 8.23 -8.22
N ILE A 330 12.29 9.20 -7.62
CA ILE A 330 11.91 9.16 -6.21
C ILE A 330 11.10 7.89 -5.87
N ASP A 331 10.07 7.58 -6.66
CA ASP A 331 9.17 6.46 -6.34
C ASP A 331 9.85 5.10 -6.55
N ALA A 332 10.69 4.98 -7.58
CA ALA A 332 11.50 3.78 -7.80
C ALA A 332 12.55 3.60 -6.70
N HIS A 333 13.23 4.69 -6.30
CA HIS A 333 14.27 4.68 -5.28
C HIS A 333 13.74 4.23 -3.91
N LYS A 334 12.61 4.80 -3.47
CA LYS A 334 11.96 4.45 -2.20
C LYS A 334 11.57 2.97 -2.10
N ALA A 335 11.36 2.31 -3.23
CA ALA A 335 11.00 0.90 -3.32
C ALA A 335 12.21 -0.05 -3.38
N THR A 336 13.44 0.47 -3.38
CA THR A 336 14.64 -0.37 -3.42
C THR A 336 14.90 -1.04 -2.08
N VAL A 337 15.42 -2.28 -2.13
CA VAL A 337 15.84 -3.04 -0.92
C VAL A 337 16.91 -2.26 -0.13
N ARG A 338 17.79 -1.54 -0.85
CA ARG A 338 18.79 -0.67 -0.23
C ARG A 338 18.16 0.43 0.61
N HIS A 339 17.15 1.13 0.08
CA HIS A 339 16.45 2.17 0.82
C HIS A 339 15.69 1.63 2.02
N GLU A 340 15.03 0.47 1.87
CA GLU A 340 14.34 -0.19 2.99
C GLU A 340 15.32 -0.58 4.10
N ALA A 341 16.48 -1.12 3.75
CA ALA A 341 17.53 -1.45 4.72
C ALA A 341 18.03 -0.20 5.44
N ALA A 342 18.37 0.87 4.71
CA ALA A 342 18.82 2.13 5.30
C ALA A 342 17.77 2.74 6.26
N MET A 343 16.50 2.69 5.89
CA MET A 343 15.40 3.18 6.74
C MET A 343 15.20 2.37 8.03
N LYS A 344 15.62 1.10 8.08
CA LYS A 344 15.55 0.27 9.31
C LYS A 344 16.64 0.65 10.31
N GLU A 345 17.81 1.02 9.81
CA GLU A 345 18.96 1.39 10.64
C GLU A 345 18.83 2.79 11.24
N ILE A 346 18.09 3.69 10.58
CA ILE A 346 17.93 5.08 11.04
C ILE A 346 16.92 5.16 12.20
N PRO A 347 17.36 5.50 13.42
CA PRO A 347 16.48 5.56 14.59
C PRO A 347 15.65 6.84 14.62
N VAL A 348 14.52 6.76 15.30
CA VAL A 348 13.74 7.91 15.76
C VAL A 348 14.31 8.37 17.11
N ILE A 349 14.51 9.67 17.24
CA ILE A 349 15.03 10.31 18.43
C ILE A 349 13.84 10.82 19.25
N VAL A 350 13.67 10.25 20.43
CA VAL A 350 12.66 10.63 21.41
C VAL A 350 13.35 11.46 22.48
N ILE A 351 12.86 12.69 22.66
CA ILE A 351 13.40 13.65 23.63
C ILE A 351 12.27 13.92 24.63
N ASP A 352 12.49 13.60 25.91
CA ASP A 352 11.42 13.63 26.92
C ASP A 352 10.76 15.01 27.11
N SER A 353 11.50 16.10 26.83
CA SER A 353 11.00 17.46 26.96
C SER A 353 10.14 17.95 25.79
N VAL A 354 9.98 17.16 24.72
CA VAL A 354 9.21 17.56 23.54
C VAL A 354 8.31 16.43 23.04
N GLU A 355 7.00 16.69 23.04
CA GLU A 355 6.03 15.70 22.62
C GLU A 355 5.65 15.82 21.13
N ASN A 356 5.31 14.67 20.55
CA ASN A 356 4.76 14.56 19.20
C ASN A 356 5.69 15.16 18.14
N GLU A 357 6.99 15.04 18.35
CA GLU A 357 8.01 15.33 17.37
C GLU A 357 8.37 14.08 16.57
N PHE A 358 8.87 14.28 15.36
CA PHE A 358 9.39 13.21 14.53
C PHE A 358 10.78 13.59 14.07
N ILE A 359 11.76 13.15 14.84
CA ILE A 359 13.17 13.47 14.66
C ILE A 359 13.88 12.16 14.37
N ARG A 360 14.80 12.16 13.41
CA ARG A 360 15.62 10.99 13.11
C ARG A 360 17.08 11.36 13.00
N GLU A 361 17.95 10.56 13.59
CA GLU A 361 19.40 10.73 13.46
C GLU A 361 19.84 10.00 12.20
N VAL A 362 20.02 10.75 11.12
CA VAL A 362 20.35 10.17 9.81
C VAL A 362 21.81 9.75 9.72
N ARG A 363 22.66 10.43 10.48
CA ARG A 363 24.10 10.21 10.69
C ARG A 363 24.44 10.66 12.12
N PRO A 364 25.58 10.24 12.69
CA PRO A 364 26.03 10.74 13.99
C PRO A 364 26.02 12.28 14.01
N GLU A 365 25.38 12.86 15.03
CA GLU A 365 25.22 14.31 15.20
C GLU A 365 24.45 15.03 14.08
N GLU A 366 23.73 14.32 13.20
CA GLU A 366 22.88 14.94 12.18
C GLU A 366 21.42 14.50 12.29
N TYR A 367 20.55 15.47 12.54
CA TYR A 367 19.15 15.24 12.87
C TYR A 367 18.21 15.76 11.79
N HIS A 368 17.35 14.88 11.29
CA HIS A 368 16.25 15.22 10.41
C HIS A 368 15.04 15.70 11.21
N CYS A 369 14.53 16.89 10.90
CA CYS A 369 13.22 17.33 11.38
C CYS A 369 12.13 16.88 10.40
N GLY A 370 11.24 16.00 10.86
CA GLY A 370 10.13 15.46 10.07
C GLY A 370 9.12 16.51 9.59
N PHE A 371 8.88 17.57 10.37
CA PHE A 371 7.91 18.60 10.01
C PHE A 371 8.46 19.59 8.98
N CYS A 372 9.72 19.98 9.13
CA CYS A 372 10.38 20.98 8.29
C CYS A 372 11.10 20.36 7.09
N ASN A 373 11.34 19.04 7.12
CA ASN A 373 12.10 18.29 6.12
C ASN A 373 13.50 18.85 5.85
N ILE A 374 14.24 19.13 6.92
CA ILE A 374 15.61 19.65 6.89
C ILE A 374 16.52 18.80 7.78
N ILE A 375 17.82 18.82 7.47
CA ILE A 375 18.87 18.23 8.31
C ILE A 375 19.49 19.34 9.16
N ILE A 376 19.70 19.07 10.44
CA ILE A 376 20.24 20.01 11.42
C ILE A 376 21.38 19.32 12.17
N PRO A 377 22.60 19.92 12.17
CA PRO A 377 23.73 19.36 12.89
C PRO A 377 23.66 19.68 14.39
N GLY A 378 23.80 18.65 15.23
CA GLY A 378 23.86 18.76 16.68
C GLY A 378 22.50 18.64 17.38
N LEU A 379 22.49 17.95 18.52
CA LEU A 379 21.30 17.72 19.33
C LEU A 379 20.72 19.04 19.89
N ASP A 380 21.57 19.94 20.38
CA ASP A 380 21.13 21.24 20.90
C ASP A 380 20.48 22.10 19.81
N ALA A 381 21.03 22.05 18.60
CA ALA A 381 20.50 22.81 17.48
C ALA A 381 19.13 22.30 17.01
N ILE A 382 18.90 20.97 17.02
CA ILE A 382 17.55 20.44 16.74
C ILE A 382 16.60 20.83 17.88
N VAL A 383 17.01 20.79 19.16
CA VAL A 383 16.17 21.24 20.29
C VAL A 383 15.80 22.72 20.17
N GLU A 384 16.75 23.59 19.84
CA GLU A 384 16.48 25.01 19.59
C GLU A 384 15.60 25.22 18.36
N HIS A 385 15.81 24.45 17.29
CA HIS A 385 14.95 24.47 16.10
C HIS A 385 13.48 24.21 16.44
N LEU A 386 13.18 23.25 17.32
CA LEU A 386 11.80 22.93 17.73
C LEU A 386 11.11 24.11 18.44
N LYS A 387 11.88 25.01 19.05
CA LYS A 387 11.37 26.22 19.71
C LYS A 387 11.02 27.33 18.72
N THR A 388 11.55 27.29 17.49
CA THR A 388 11.37 28.33 16.47
C THR A 388 9.91 28.46 16.01
N LEU A 389 9.54 29.68 15.57
CA LEU A 389 8.23 29.93 14.99
C LEU A 389 8.00 29.16 13.67
N VAL A 390 9.07 28.88 12.91
CA VAL A 390 9.00 28.15 11.64
C VAL A 390 8.54 26.71 11.89
N HIS A 391 9.19 26.02 12.83
CA HIS A 391 8.80 24.66 13.22
C HIS A 391 7.38 24.61 13.77
N LYS A 392 7.05 25.50 14.71
CA LYS A 392 5.70 25.59 15.29
C LYS A 392 4.62 25.78 14.23
N LYS A 393 4.86 26.63 13.22
CA LYS A 393 3.95 26.82 12.07
C LYS A 393 3.85 25.56 11.20
N ALA A 394 4.96 24.88 10.92
CA ALA A 394 4.97 23.64 10.14
C ALA A 394 4.16 22.53 10.84
N LYS A 395 4.39 22.34 12.14
CA LYS A 395 3.66 21.39 13.00
C LYS A 395 2.16 21.72 13.07
N ASN A 396 1.81 22.98 13.32
CA ASN A 396 0.41 23.42 13.35
C ASN A 396 -0.29 23.23 11.99
N SER A 397 0.39 23.56 10.89
CA SER A 397 -0.13 23.32 9.54
C SER A 397 -0.39 21.83 9.30
N ALA A 398 0.50 20.96 9.76
CA ALA A 398 0.34 19.51 9.64
C ALA A 398 -0.84 18.97 10.48
N SER A 399 -1.02 19.49 11.70
CA SER A 399 -2.19 19.19 12.53
C SER A 399 -3.51 19.61 11.87
N TRP A 400 -3.56 20.81 11.28
CA TRP A 400 -4.73 21.28 10.52
C TRP A 400 -5.08 20.37 9.35
N ARG A 401 -4.06 19.85 8.65
CA ARG A 401 -4.22 18.92 7.53
C ARG A 401 -4.87 17.60 7.98
N LEU A 402 -4.46 17.06 9.12
CA LEU A 402 -5.10 15.89 9.73
C LEU A 402 -6.52 16.20 10.22
N GLN A 403 -6.73 17.32 10.92
CA GLN A 403 -8.06 17.69 11.41
C GLN A 403 -9.07 17.84 10.27
N ARG A 404 -8.65 18.48 9.17
CA ARG A 404 -9.46 18.60 7.96
C ARG A 404 -9.81 17.24 7.37
N HIS A 405 -8.86 16.31 7.32
CA HIS A 405 -9.10 14.94 6.87
C HIS A 405 -10.13 14.22 7.75
N LEU A 406 -9.98 14.31 9.07
CA LEU A 406 -10.89 13.69 10.04
C LEU A 406 -12.30 14.29 9.98
N LEU A 407 -12.42 15.61 9.84
CA LEU A 407 -13.72 16.28 9.67
C LEU A 407 -14.43 15.81 8.40
N ARG A 408 -13.71 15.70 7.28
CA ARG A 408 -14.28 15.16 6.03
C ARG A 408 -14.77 13.74 6.19
N LYS A 409 -13.98 12.89 6.85
CA LYS A 409 -14.36 11.50 7.11
C LYS A 409 -15.60 11.42 7.99
N ARG A 410 -15.66 12.19 9.07
CA ARG A 410 -16.83 12.28 9.95
C ARG A 410 -18.08 12.79 9.20
N LEU A 411 -17.95 13.83 8.39
CA LEU A 411 -19.07 14.33 7.57
C LEU A 411 -19.56 13.29 6.55
N SER A 412 -18.65 12.51 5.96
CA SER A 412 -19.04 11.40 5.08
C SER A 412 -19.71 10.23 5.80
N GLU A 413 -19.41 10.03 7.09
CA GLU A 413 -20.03 9.00 7.94
C GLU A 413 -21.41 9.43 8.46
N PHE A 414 -21.62 10.72 8.77
CA PHE A 414 -22.95 11.26 9.15
C PHE A 414 -23.94 11.20 7.99
N SER A 415 -23.53 11.49 6.75
CA SER A 415 -24.40 11.35 5.57
C SER A 415 -24.80 9.90 5.22
N LEU A 416 -24.35 8.90 5.98
CA LEU A 416 -24.72 7.49 5.82
C LEU A 416 -25.66 6.97 6.94
N ASN A 417 -25.83 7.73 8.03
CA ASN A 417 -26.64 7.34 9.19
C ASN A 417 -27.97 8.09 9.33
N ASP A 418 -28.23 9.07 8.46
CA ASP A 418 -29.58 9.60 8.16
C ASP A 418 -30.13 8.90 6.88
#